data_AF-A0A561V5X8-F1
#
_entry.id   AF-A0A561V5X8-F1
#
_cell.length_a   1.000
_cell.length_b   1.000
_cell.length_c   1.000
_cell.angle_alpha   90.00
_cell.angle_beta   90.00
_cell.angle_gamma   90.00
#
_symmetry.space_group_name_H-M   'P 1'
#
loop_
_entity.id
_entity.type
_entity.pdbx_description
1 polymer ?
#
loop_
_entity_poly.entity_id
_entity_poly.type
_entity_poly.pdbx_seq_one_letter_code
_entity_poly.pdbx_strand_id
1 'polypeptide(L)'
;MSAAPKLFRPALLGALVAVAVGIPLSTSPASAASAQAMNGNWAPFNRCPVDDPAMLAADGSVNIAICVASHSASGAIKLGNTEATTGANDLQFGVVRNAQTGESKIVAPAGGAIVGDPADIPGGLLGLMCPSGVPVVSGICNQLADNTLNRVIATVESAGTPANFDLTAGMQSGKTIVDIPVRIHLQNPFLGSKCYIGTTSNPVVLRPQNVTVPAFGNQRFDANGAANTRGALNRVALTGNSQGDSAFAVPGVSGCGPLTLGELNWAVNLKTSLPSAAGKNHLVLNDTATYTAGLATPGSSAPHAGQALSDNWHLGVAQ
;
A
#
# COMPACT_ATOMS: atom_id res chain seq x y z
N MET A 1 -69.64 12.10 62.39
CA MET A 1 -69.12 11.65 63.70
C MET A 1 -67.65 11.30 63.52
N SER A 2 -66.76 12.04 64.22
CA SER A 2 -65.37 11.74 64.66
C SER A 2 -64.44 10.89 63.77
N ALA A 3 -63.15 11.19 63.56
CA ALA A 3 -62.22 12.25 63.97
C ALA A 3 -60.93 12.08 63.10
N ALA A 4 -60.16 13.16 62.93
CA ALA A 4 -58.81 13.20 62.32
C ALA A 4 -57.73 12.63 63.31
N PRO A 5 -56.43 12.41 62.98
CA PRO A 5 -55.53 13.47 62.44
C PRO A 5 -54.33 13.08 61.53
N LYS A 6 -53.89 14.12 60.79
CA LYS A 6 -52.55 14.57 60.34
C LYS A 6 -51.34 13.62 60.42
N LEU A 7 -50.55 13.59 59.33
CA LEU A 7 -49.12 13.92 59.39
C LEU A 7 -48.54 14.33 58.02
N PHE A 8 -47.81 15.45 58.05
CA PHE A 8 -47.02 16.05 56.98
C PHE A 8 -45.84 15.15 56.55
N ARG A 9 -45.47 15.18 55.26
CA ARG A 9 -44.12 15.63 54.83
C ARG A 9 -44.00 15.78 53.29
N PRO A 10 -43.14 16.69 52.80
CA PRO A 10 -43.14 17.19 51.43
C PRO A 10 -42.11 16.51 50.52
N ALA A 11 -42.34 16.68 49.20
CA ALA A 11 -41.41 16.79 48.09
C ALA A 11 -40.07 16.03 48.09
N LEU A 12 -39.88 15.19 47.07
CA LEU A 12 -38.62 15.07 46.33
C LEU A 12 -38.91 14.64 44.88
N LEU A 13 -38.98 15.63 43.98
CA LEU A 13 -38.73 15.39 42.56
C LEU A 13 -37.23 15.09 42.42
N GLY A 14 -36.89 13.83 42.20
CA GLY A 14 -35.54 13.43 41.81
C GLY A 14 -35.30 13.74 40.33
N ALA A 15 -34.50 14.77 40.05
CA ALA A 15 -33.96 15.02 38.73
C ALA A 15 -32.93 13.92 38.38
N LEU A 16 -33.26 13.09 37.38
CA LEU A 16 -32.31 12.17 36.76
C LEU A 16 -31.36 12.97 35.86
N VAL A 17 -30.20 13.33 36.41
CA VAL A 17 -29.06 13.79 35.61
C VAL A 17 -28.45 12.58 34.92
N ALA A 18 -28.78 12.38 33.65
CA ALA A 18 -28.09 11.42 32.80
C ALA A 18 -26.69 11.96 32.50
N VAL A 19 -25.69 11.48 33.24
CA VAL A 19 -24.29 11.66 32.87
C VAL A 19 -24.03 10.79 31.66
N ALA A 20 -24.10 11.38 30.47
CA ALA A 20 -23.57 10.78 29.25
C ALA A 20 -22.05 10.71 29.39
N VAL A 21 -21.54 9.55 29.82
CA VAL A 21 -20.11 9.23 29.74
C VAL A 21 -19.77 9.19 28.25
N GLY A 22 -19.16 10.27 27.76
CA GLY A 22 -18.60 10.33 26.43
C GLY A 22 -17.52 9.25 26.32
N ILE A 23 -17.83 8.18 25.60
CA ILE A 23 -16.82 7.24 25.14
C ILE A 23 -15.93 8.03 24.18
N PRO A 24 -14.64 8.25 24.47
CA PRO A 24 -13.75 8.77 23.44
C PRO A 24 -13.74 7.71 22.33
N LEU A 25 -14.26 8.08 21.16
CA LEU A 25 -13.96 7.39 19.92
C LEU A 25 -12.45 7.55 19.72
N SER A 26 -11.67 6.63 20.29
CA SER A 26 -10.29 6.42 19.92
C SER A 26 -10.31 6.00 18.47
N THR A 27 -10.13 6.97 17.56
CA THR A 27 -9.66 6.70 16.22
C THR A 27 -8.27 6.12 16.39
N SER A 28 -8.19 4.80 16.59
CA SER A 28 -6.92 4.10 16.49
C SER A 28 -6.33 4.52 15.15
N PRO A 29 -5.13 5.12 15.11
CA PRO A 29 -4.41 5.16 13.86
C PRO A 29 -4.38 3.70 13.37
N ALA A 30 -4.71 3.49 12.10
CA ALA A 30 -4.48 2.20 11.48
C ALA A 30 -2.98 1.93 11.66
N SER A 31 -2.62 1.17 12.69
CA SER A 31 -1.26 0.73 12.92
C SER A 31 -0.89 0.00 11.65
N ALA A 32 0.00 0.58 10.85
CA ALA A 32 0.71 -0.20 9.87
C ALA A 32 1.24 -1.42 10.63
N ALA A 33 0.91 -2.64 10.18
CA ALA A 33 1.56 -3.80 10.74
C ALA A 33 3.06 -3.55 10.57
N SER A 34 3.77 -3.40 11.68
CA SER A 34 5.21 -3.15 11.66
C SER A 34 5.86 -4.33 10.96
N ALA A 35 6.61 -4.08 9.89
CA ALA A 35 7.30 -5.14 9.17
C ALA A 35 8.12 -5.99 10.14
N GLN A 36 7.94 -7.31 10.10
CA GLN A 36 8.67 -8.23 10.96
C GLN A 36 10.01 -8.59 10.31
N ALA A 37 11.09 -8.66 11.09
CA ALA A 37 12.31 -9.28 10.58
C ALA A 37 12.02 -10.78 10.36
N MET A 38 12.25 -11.29 9.15
CA MET A 38 11.94 -12.68 8.79
C MET A 38 13.20 -13.45 8.40
N ASN A 39 13.26 -14.72 8.78
CA ASN A 39 14.41 -15.59 8.51
C ASN A 39 14.38 -16.22 7.12
N GLY A 40 15.57 -16.36 6.52
CA GLY A 40 15.79 -17.22 5.35
C GLY A 40 14.80 -17.01 4.21
N ASN A 41 14.08 -18.08 3.83
CA ASN A 41 13.13 -18.03 2.72
C ASN A 41 11.89 -17.17 3.00
N TRP A 42 11.59 -16.86 4.27
CA TRP A 42 10.54 -15.93 4.64
C TRP A 42 10.93 -14.45 4.50
N ALA A 43 12.21 -14.13 4.31
CA ALA A 43 12.72 -12.75 4.29
C ALA A 43 11.86 -11.76 3.46
N PRO A 44 11.36 -12.10 2.25
CA PRO A 44 10.52 -11.18 1.47
C PRO A 44 9.11 -10.92 2.01
N PHE A 45 8.63 -11.72 2.98
CA PHE A 45 7.22 -11.77 3.39
C PHE A 45 6.99 -11.20 4.80
N ASN A 46 7.67 -10.10 5.11
CA ASN A 46 7.64 -9.42 6.41
C ASN A 46 6.34 -8.66 6.77
N ARG A 47 5.29 -8.74 5.95
CA ARG A 47 4.00 -8.08 6.15
C ARG A 47 2.83 -8.94 5.62
N CYS A 48 3.02 -10.24 5.47
CA CYS A 48 1.96 -11.08 4.92
C CYS A 48 0.79 -11.11 5.92
N PRO A 49 -0.46 -10.85 5.50
CA PRO A 49 -1.61 -10.78 6.40
C PRO A 49 -2.11 -12.18 6.77
N VAL A 50 -1.23 -13.04 7.28
CA VAL A 50 -1.54 -14.45 7.58
C VAL A 50 -2.61 -14.62 8.66
N ASP A 51 -2.77 -13.62 9.52
CA ASP A 51 -3.77 -13.60 10.59
C ASP A 51 -5.10 -12.97 10.17
N ASP A 52 -5.22 -12.49 8.94
CA ASP A 52 -6.50 -11.98 8.43
C ASP A 52 -7.52 -13.13 8.38
N PRO A 53 -8.78 -12.92 8.82
CA PRO A 53 -9.80 -13.96 8.82
C PRO A 53 -9.99 -14.64 7.46
N ALA A 54 -9.83 -13.93 6.35
CA ALA A 54 -9.93 -14.52 5.02
C ALA A 54 -8.78 -15.49 4.72
N MET A 55 -7.56 -15.17 5.15
CA MET A 55 -6.39 -16.05 4.99
C MET A 55 -6.50 -17.27 5.91
N LEU A 56 -6.88 -17.08 7.16
CA LEU A 56 -7.10 -18.16 8.12
C LEU A 56 -8.22 -19.12 7.69
N ALA A 57 -9.25 -18.61 7.01
CA ALA A 57 -10.37 -19.43 6.53
C ALA A 57 -10.02 -20.33 5.33
N ALA A 58 -8.81 -20.24 4.77
CA ALA A 58 -8.39 -21.09 3.66
C ALA A 58 -8.30 -22.56 4.08
N ASP A 59 -9.13 -23.40 3.47
CA ASP A 59 -9.26 -24.82 3.83
C ASP A 59 -8.13 -25.71 3.28
N GLY A 60 -7.39 -25.28 2.26
CA GLY A 60 -6.29 -26.04 1.63
C GLY A 60 -6.71 -27.02 0.54
N SER A 61 -8.00 -27.27 0.35
CA SER A 61 -8.56 -28.13 -0.72
C SER A 61 -9.19 -27.32 -1.85
N VAL A 62 -10.06 -26.37 -1.51
CA VAL A 62 -10.70 -25.43 -2.44
C VAL A 62 -10.01 -24.09 -2.36
N ASN A 63 -9.77 -23.57 -1.16
CA ASN A 63 -9.19 -22.25 -0.94
C ASN A 63 -7.76 -22.38 -0.43
N ILE A 64 -6.80 -21.80 -1.14
CA ILE A 64 -5.37 -21.87 -0.82
C ILE A 64 -4.86 -20.45 -0.51
N ALA A 65 -4.37 -20.26 0.71
CA ALA A 65 -3.72 -19.02 1.12
C ALA A 65 -2.25 -18.98 0.64
N ILE A 66 -1.83 -17.85 0.10
CA ILE A 66 -0.50 -17.61 -0.47
C ILE A 66 -0.07 -16.19 -0.09
N CYS A 67 1.17 -16.01 0.36
CA CYS A 67 1.82 -14.72 0.50
C CYS A 67 2.46 -14.32 -0.83
N VAL A 68 2.29 -13.06 -1.25
CA VAL A 68 2.92 -12.49 -2.44
C VAL A 68 3.76 -11.29 -2.00
N ALA A 69 5.00 -11.23 -2.48
CA ALA A 69 5.91 -10.12 -2.28
C ALA A 69 6.57 -9.74 -3.61
N SER A 70 6.80 -8.46 -3.84
CA SER A 70 7.58 -7.98 -4.98
C SER A 70 8.43 -6.79 -4.54
N HIS A 71 9.70 -6.84 -4.91
CA HIS A 71 10.67 -5.80 -4.59
C HIS A 71 11.31 -5.28 -5.88
N SER A 72 11.45 -3.97 -5.98
CA SER A 72 12.32 -3.32 -6.95
C SER A 72 13.16 -2.28 -6.22
N ALA A 73 14.49 -2.33 -6.37
CA ALA A 73 15.40 -1.42 -5.68
C ALA A 73 15.38 0.01 -6.26
N SER A 74 15.00 0.15 -7.53
CA SER A 74 14.92 1.43 -8.22
C SER A 74 14.13 1.31 -9.52
N GLY A 75 13.79 2.45 -10.11
CA GLY A 75 13.04 2.51 -11.34
C GLY A 75 13.03 3.90 -11.93
N ALA A 76 12.27 4.06 -13.01
CA ALA A 76 11.97 5.34 -13.62
C ALA A 76 10.46 5.51 -13.71
N ILE A 77 9.97 6.69 -13.35
CA ILE A 77 8.56 7.03 -13.46
C ILE A 77 8.40 8.38 -14.17
N LYS A 78 7.44 8.41 -15.10
CA LYS A 78 7.00 9.60 -15.81
C LYS A 78 5.53 9.83 -15.56
N LEU A 79 5.20 11.00 -15.03
CA LEU A 79 3.83 11.47 -14.77
C LEU A 79 3.64 12.80 -15.48
N GLY A 80 2.87 12.80 -16.57
CA GLY A 80 2.77 13.96 -17.46
C GLY A 80 4.14 14.40 -17.97
N ASN A 81 4.57 15.60 -17.60
CA ASN A 81 5.86 16.18 -17.99
C ASN A 81 6.98 15.96 -16.96
N THR A 82 6.69 15.32 -15.83
CA THR A 82 7.66 15.10 -14.76
C THR A 82 8.24 13.70 -14.84
N GLU A 83 9.56 13.59 -14.86
CA GLU A 83 10.31 12.34 -14.80
C GLU A 83 11.13 12.30 -13.50
N ALA A 84 11.15 11.15 -12.84
CA ALA A 84 11.91 10.92 -11.63
C ALA A 84 12.41 9.47 -11.56
N THR A 85 13.48 9.27 -10.79
CA THR A 85 13.91 7.94 -10.36
C THR A 85 13.07 7.54 -9.16
N THR A 86 12.54 6.32 -9.14
CA THR A 86 11.85 5.80 -7.95
C THR A 86 12.87 5.29 -6.94
N GLY A 87 12.56 5.43 -5.65
CA GLY A 87 13.26 4.68 -4.60
C GLY A 87 12.95 3.18 -4.69
N ALA A 88 13.39 2.43 -3.67
CA ALA A 88 12.97 1.05 -3.54
C ALA A 88 11.44 0.97 -3.33
N ASN A 89 10.80 -0.05 -3.86
CA ASN A 89 9.36 -0.27 -3.70
C ASN A 89 9.11 -1.72 -3.32
N ASP A 90 8.41 -1.91 -2.20
CA ASP A 90 7.99 -3.20 -1.67
C ASP A 90 6.48 -3.33 -1.74
N LEU A 91 6.02 -4.18 -2.65
CA LEU A 91 4.64 -4.64 -2.76
C LEU A 91 4.47 -5.94 -1.98
N GLN A 92 3.46 -6.03 -1.14
CA GLN A 92 3.13 -7.26 -0.42
C GLN A 92 1.65 -7.39 -0.14
N PHE A 93 1.11 -8.59 -0.29
CA PHE A 93 -0.27 -8.92 0.05
C PHE A 93 -0.47 -10.43 0.18
N GLY A 94 -1.56 -10.83 0.84
CA GLY A 94 -2.05 -12.19 0.84
C GLY A 94 -2.99 -12.44 -0.34
N VAL A 95 -3.06 -13.68 -0.79
CA VAL A 95 -4.00 -14.15 -1.81
C VAL A 95 -4.67 -15.41 -1.30
N VAL A 96 -6.00 -15.42 -1.35
CA VAL A 96 -6.80 -16.65 -1.23
C VAL A 96 -7.21 -17.06 -2.63
N ARG A 97 -6.59 -18.13 -3.13
CA ARG A 97 -6.83 -18.65 -4.48
C ARG A 97 -7.80 -19.82 -4.41
N ASN A 98 -8.85 -19.76 -5.20
CA ASN A 98 -9.72 -20.91 -5.42
C ASN A 98 -9.05 -21.87 -6.42
N ALA A 99 -8.74 -23.08 -5.98
CA ALA A 99 -8.04 -24.09 -6.77
C ALA A 99 -8.89 -24.66 -7.92
N GLN A 100 -10.22 -24.55 -7.84
CA GLN A 100 -11.15 -25.08 -8.84
C GLN A 100 -11.46 -24.07 -9.93
N THR A 101 -11.70 -22.81 -9.57
CA THR A 101 -12.04 -21.74 -10.53
C THR A 101 -10.81 -20.95 -11.00
N GLY A 102 -9.71 -20.99 -10.24
CA GLY A 102 -8.53 -20.17 -10.47
C GLY A 102 -8.64 -18.73 -9.98
N GLU A 103 -9.80 -18.33 -9.44
CA GLU A 103 -10.06 -16.98 -8.94
C GLU A 103 -9.15 -16.64 -7.75
N SER A 104 -8.65 -15.41 -7.70
CA SER A 104 -7.76 -14.92 -6.66
C SER A 104 -8.38 -13.73 -5.94
N LYS A 105 -8.60 -13.88 -4.63
CA LYS A 105 -9.01 -12.79 -3.74
C LYS A 105 -7.79 -12.24 -3.01
N ILE A 106 -7.55 -10.93 -3.15
CA ILE A 106 -6.44 -10.26 -2.48
C ILE A 106 -6.84 -9.85 -1.06
N VAL A 107 -5.91 -10.01 -0.13
CA VAL A 107 -5.99 -9.56 1.25
C VAL A 107 -4.82 -8.61 1.47
N ALA A 108 -5.11 -7.33 1.70
CA ALA A 108 -4.05 -6.33 1.91
C ALA A 108 -3.52 -6.40 3.35
N PRO A 109 -2.21 -6.14 3.57
CA PRO A 109 -1.66 -5.95 4.91
C PRO A 109 -2.26 -4.72 5.59
N ALA A 110 -2.25 -4.71 6.93
CA ALA A 110 -2.51 -3.49 7.68
C ALA A 110 -1.44 -2.43 7.35
N GLY A 111 -1.86 -1.24 6.96
CA GLY A 111 -0.98 -0.17 6.46
C GLY A 111 -0.86 -0.09 4.94
N GLY A 112 -1.46 -1.01 4.19
CA GLY A 112 -1.48 -1.01 2.72
C GLY A 112 -0.50 -2.02 2.11
N ALA A 113 -0.66 -2.24 0.80
CA ALA A 113 0.11 -3.24 0.07
C ALA A 113 1.49 -2.74 -0.38
N ILE A 114 1.65 -1.43 -0.61
CA ILE A 114 2.92 -0.82 -1.04
C ILE A 114 3.54 -0.02 0.09
N VAL A 115 4.85 -0.19 0.22
CA VAL A 115 5.74 0.77 0.88
C VAL A 115 6.83 1.16 -0.13
N GLY A 116 6.88 2.45 -0.46
CA GLY A 116 7.92 3.01 -1.31
C GLY A 116 8.89 3.86 -0.50
N ASP A 117 10.17 3.71 -0.79
CA ASP A 117 11.19 4.61 -0.26
C ASP A 117 11.01 6.01 -0.84
N PRO A 118 11.29 7.05 -0.05
CA PRO A 118 11.22 8.42 -0.53
C PRO A 118 12.21 8.67 -1.67
N ALA A 119 11.77 9.38 -2.70
CA ALA A 119 12.58 9.76 -3.85
C ALA A 119 12.61 11.28 -4.02
N ASP A 120 13.76 11.81 -4.43
CA ASP A 120 13.88 13.23 -4.76
C ASP A 120 13.29 13.52 -6.14
N ILE A 121 12.47 14.57 -6.23
CA ILE A 121 11.94 15.04 -7.51
C ILE A 121 12.97 15.95 -8.18
N PRO A 122 13.47 15.60 -9.39
CA PRO A 122 14.42 16.45 -10.11
C PRO A 122 13.89 17.87 -10.33
N GLY A 123 14.75 18.86 -10.06
CA GLY A 123 14.39 20.28 -10.13
C GLY A 123 13.57 20.80 -8.94
N GLY A 124 13.07 19.92 -8.06
CA GLY A 124 12.39 20.32 -6.83
C GLY A 124 11.15 21.18 -7.07
N LEU A 125 10.88 22.10 -6.14
CA LEU A 125 9.71 22.98 -6.23
C LEU A 125 9.81 23.95 -7.42
N LEU A 126 11.02 24.37 -7.79
CA LEU A 126 11.26 25.14 -9.01
C LEU A 126 10.81 24.37 -10.25
N GLY A 127 11.10 23.07 -10.31
CA GLY A 127 10.66 22.17 -11.38
C GLY A 127 9.15 21.91 -11.37
N LEU A 128 8.51 21.97 -10.19
CA LEU A 128 7.09 21.64 -10.00
C LEU A 128 6.13 22.83 -10.09
N MET A 129 6.55 24.08 -9.89
CA MET A 129 5.62 25.23 -9.98
C MET A 129 6.23 26.52 -10.54
N CYS A 130 7.53 26.54 -10.88
CA CYS A 130 8.21 27.75 -11.35
C CYS A 130 8.67 27.67 -12.82
N PRO A 131 8.87 28.83 -13.48
CA PRO A 131 8.40 30.17 -13.09
C PRO A 131 6.88 30.26 -13.21
N SER A 132 6.28 31.21 -12.49
CA SER A 132 4.84 31.45 -12.52
C SER A 132 4.56 32.96 -12.56
N GLY A 133 3.55 33.36 -13.33
CA GLY A 133 3.07 34.74 -13.43
C GLY A 133 2.18 35.18 -12.25
N VAL A 134 1.95 34.32 -11.26
CA VAL A 134 1.13 34.63 -10.09
C VAL A 134 2.01 35.15 -8.95
N PRO A 135 1.73 36.35 -8.39
CA PRO A 135 2.62 37.02 -7.43
C PRO A 135 3.02 36.17 -6.22
N VAL A 136 2.08 35.38 -5.68
CA VAL A 136 2.32 34.49 -4.53
C VAL A 136 3.33 33.39 -4.88
N VAL A 137 3.21 32.79 -6.06
CA VAL A 137 4.14 31.74 -6.53
C VAL A 137 5.47 32.37 -6.94
N SER A 138 5.48 33.53 -7.59
CA SER A 138 6.71 34.25 -7.92
C SER A 138 7.53 34.59 -6.66
N GLY A 139 6.86 34.98 -5.57
CA GLY A 139 7.50 35.20 -4.26
C GLY A 139 8.19 33.95 -3.72
N ILE A 140 7.53 32.79 -3.81
CA ILE A 140 8.13 31.49 -3.45
C ILE A 140 9.30 31.16 -4.38
N CYS A 141 9.12 31.27 -5.71
CA CYS A 141 10.16 30.98 -6.69
C CYS A 141 11.44 31.81 -6.46
N ASN A 142 11.31 33.08 -6.07
CA ASN A 142 12.44 33.94 -5.76
C ASN A 142 13.20 33.52 -4.48
N GLN A 143 12.52 32.88 -3.52
CA GLN A 143 13.13 32.37 -2.29
C GLN A 143 13.89 31.04 -2.48
N LEU A 144 13.69 30.35 -3.60
CA LEU A 144 14.16 28.98 -3.83
C LEU A 144 15.46 28.87 -4.62
N ALA A 145 16.03 29.98 -5.11
CA ALA A 145 17.13 29.98 -6.07
C ALA A 145 18.42 29.29 -5.57
N ASP A 146 18.62 29.12 -4.25
CA ASP A 146 19.74 28.36 -3.65
C ASP A 146 19.40 27.88 -2.21
N ASN A 147 18.39 27.01 -2.05
CA ASN A 147 18.03 26.55 -0.70
C ASN A 147 17.52 25.09 -0.67
N THR A 148 17.80 24.41 0.45
CA THR A 148 17.15 23.15 0.89
C THR A 148 15.62 23.18 0.77
N LEU A 149 15.01 24.37 0.85
CA LEU A 149 13.58 24.58 0.63
C LEU A 149 13.09 24.23 -0.79
N ASN A 150 13.99 24.11 -1.78
CA ASN A 150 13.63 23.65 -3.13
C ASN A 150 13.42 22.14 -3.18
N ARG A 151 13.98 21.37 -2.23
CA ARG A 151 13.89 19.92 -2.25
C ARG A 151 12.44 19.46 -2.10
N VAL A 152 12.00 18.57 -3.00
CA VAL A 152 10.68 17.93 -2.91
C VAL A 152 10.90 16.44 -2.88
N ILE A 153 10.39 15.81 -1.83
CA ILE A 153 10.45 14.37 -1.64
C ILE A 153 9.10 13.78 -2.04
N ALA A 154 9.11 12.77 -2.87
CA ALA A 154 7.94 12.02 -3.27
C ALA A 154 7.95 10.62 -2.63
N THR A 155 6.83 10.23 -2.03
CA THR A 155 6.65 8.88 -1.47
C THR A 155 5.39 8.27 -2.05
N VAL A 156 5.50 7.05 -2.59
CA VAL A 156 4.35 6.29 -3.09
C VAL A 156 3.66 5.64 -1.89
N GLU A 157 2.35 5.81 -1.81
CA GLU A 157 1.51 5.26 -0.76
C GLU A 157 0.34 4.47 -1.36
N SER A 158 -0.10 3.43 -0.64
CA SER A 158 -1.30 2.68 -1.02
C SER A 158 -2.53 3.59 -0.96
N ALA A 159 -3.34 3.57 -2.02
CA ALA A 159 -4.60 4.31 -2.10
C ALA A 159 -5.83 3.40 -2.04
N GLY A 160 -5.62 2.08 -1.95
CA GLY A 160 -6.65 1.06 -1.79
C GLY A 160 -6.05 -0.35 -1.78
N THR A 161 -6.91 -1.36 -1.73
CA THR A 161 -6.52 -2.77 -1.89
C THR A 161 -6.22 -3.03 -3.37
N PRO A 162 -5.11 -3.72 -3.70
CA PRO A 162 -4.88 -4.19 -5.07
C PRO A 162 -6.03 -5.07 -5.56
N ALA A 163 -6.17 -5.20 -6.87
CA ALA A 163 -7.22 -6.01 -7.50
C ALA A 163 -6.68 -6.77 -8.71
N ASN A 164 -7.49 -7.67 -9.27
CA ASN A 164 -7.22 -8.34 -10.55
C ASN A 164 -5.83 -9.03 -10.61
N PHE A 165 -5.41 -9.64 -9.51
CA PHE A 165 -4.13 -10.37 -9.48
C PHE A 165 -4.24 -11.66 -10.31
N ASP A 166 -3.28 -11.83 -11.21
CA ASP A 166 -3.11 -13.03 -12.02
C ASP A 166 -1.73 -13.65 -11.74
N LEU A 167 -1.75 -14.76 -11.01
CA LEU A 167 -0.54 -15.53 -10.67
C LEU A 167 0.18 -16.03 -11.93
N THR A 168 -0.55 -16.36 -13.00
CA THR A 168 0.03 -16.89 -14.23
C THR A 168 0.65 -15.80 -15.09
N ALA A 169 0.08 -14.59 -15.09
CA ALA A 169 0.66 -13.40 -15.71
C ALA A 169 2.05 -13.08 -15.14
N GLY A 170 2.26 -13.34 -13.83
CA GLY A 170 3.56 -13.20 -13.18
C GLY A 170 4.67 -14.03 -13.82
N MET A 171 4.36 -15.16 -14.45
CA MET A 171 5.35 -16.04 -15.11
C MET A 171 5.55 -15.72 -16.60
N GLN A 172 4.81 -14.75 -17.14
CA GLN A 172 4.77 -14.39 -18.56
C GLN A 172 5.20 -12.93 -18.75
N SER A 173 5.56 -12.56 -19.98
CA SER A 173 5.75 -11.15 -20.35
C SER A 173 4.51 -10.57 -21.04
N GLY A 174 4.34 -9.25 -20.92
CA GLY A 174 3.26 -8.51 -21.61
C GLY A 174 1.85 -8.77 -21.08
N LYS A 175 1.71 -9.31 -19.86
CA LYS A 175 0.44 -9.52 -19.16
C LYS A 175 0.42 -8.72 -17.87
N THR A 176 -0.71 -8.10 -17.56
CA THR A 176 -0.91 -7.39 -16.29
C THR A 176 -0.94 -8.38 -15.14
N ILE A 177 -0.07 -8.13 -14.17
CA ILE A 177 0.10 -9.01 -13.00
C ILE A 177 -0.95 -8.68 -11.94
N VAL A 178 -1.20 -7.39 -11.70
CA VAL A 178 -2.08 -6.88 -10.64
C VAL A 178 -2.41 -5.42 -10.92
N ASP A 179 -3.60 -4.98 -10.52
CA ASP A 179 -3.98 -3.57 -10.47
C ASP A 179 -3.66 -3.01 -9.08
N ILE A 180 -2.82 -1.97 -9.01
CA ILE A 180 -2.34 -1.40 -7.75
C ILE A 180 -2.75 0.07 -7.65
N PRO A 181 -3.75 0.41 -6.81
CA PRO A 181 -4.13 1.79 -6.58
C PRO A 181 -3.14 2.48 -5.65
N VAL A 182 -2.50 3.53 -6.13
CA VAL A 182 -1.52 4.34 -5.39
C VAL A 182 -1.86 5.83 -5.43
N ARG A 183 -1.29 6.56 -4.48
CA ARG A 183 -1.20 8.02 -4.46
C ARG A 183 0.23 8.40 -4.12
N ILE A 184 0.66 9.59 -4.54
CA ILE A 184 2.05 10.02 -4.33
C ILE A 184 2.03 11.25 -3.44
N HIS A 185 2.63 11.15 -2.25
CA HIS A 185 2.78 12.25 -1.32
C HIS A 185 3.96 13.11 -1.72
N LEU A 186 3.72 14.39 -1.99
CA LEU A 186 4.77 15.38 -2.24
C LEU A 186 5.04 16.17 -0.95
N GLN A 187 6.24 16.00 -0.41
CA GLN A 187 6.66 16.61 0.85
C GLN A 187 7.58 17.79 0.56
N ASN A 188 7.09 18.98 0.91
CA ASN A 188 7.85 20.23 0.93
C ASN A 188 7.13 21.23 1.85
N PRO A 189 7.85 22.07 2.62
CA PRO A 189 7.24 23.04 3.53
C PRO A 189 6.20 23.96 2.88
N PHE A 190 6.38 24.35 1.61
CA PHE A 190 5.45 25.21 0.89
C PHE A 190 4.25 24.46 0.30
N LEU A 191 4.40 23.16 0.04
CA LEU A 191 3.31 22.30 -0.45
C LEU A 191 2.38 21.84 0.68
N GLY A 192 2.83 21.91 1.93
CA GLY A 192 2.09 21.39 3.07
C GLY A 192 2.08 19.86 3.14
N SER A 193 1.54 19.32 4.23
CA SER A 193 1.58 17.88 4.55
C SER A 193 0.49 17.04 3.86
N LYS A 194 -0.33 17.66 3.00
CA LYS A 194 -1.44 16.99 2.29
C LYS A 194 -1.37 17.16 0.78
N CYS A 195 -0.21 17.49 0.23
CA CYS A 195 -0.03 17.58 -1.21
C CYS A 195 0.14 16.19 -1.81
N TYR A 196 -0.88 15.72 -2.54
CA TYR A 196 -0.88 14.39 -3.16
C TYR A 196 -1.17 14.46 -4.66
N ILE A 197 -0.45 13.67 -5.45
CA ILE A 197 -0.88 13.28 -6.81
C ILE A 197 -1.83 12.09 -6.66
N GLY A 198 -3.08 12.26 -7.11
CA GLY A 198 -4.14 11.28 -6.85
C GLY A 198 -4.68 11.33 -5.41
N THR A 199 -5.73 10.56 -5.17
CA THR A 199 -6.41 10.43 -3.86
C THR A 199 -6.85 8.98 -3.66
N THR A 200 -7.34 8.63 -2.46
CA THR A 200 -7.97 7.31 -2.24
C THR A 200 -9.23 7.10 -3.07
N SER A 201 -9.99 8.16 -3.34
CA SER A 201 -11.20 8.10 -4.19
C SER A 201 -10.91 8.18 -5.70
N ASN A 202 -9.75 8.69 -6.09
CA ASN A 202 -9.32 8.83 -7.48
C ASN A 202 -7.80 8.58 -7.54
N PRO A 203 -7.37 7.31 -7.45
CA PRO A 203 -5.96 6.93 -7.37
C PRO A 203 -5.29 6.90 -8.76
N VAL A 204 -3.97 6.85 -8.77
CA VAL A 204 -3.21 6.34 -9.90
C VAL A 204 -3.28 4.81 -9.83
N VAL A 205 -3.79 4.15 -10.88
CA VAL A 205 -3.88 2.68 -10.90
C VAL A 205 -2.76 2.12 -11.78
N LEU A 206 -1.72 1.60 -11.14
CA LEU A 206 -0.59 0.96 -11.80
C LEU A 206 -0.93 -0.49 -12.17
N ARG A 207 -0.51 -0.93 -13.35
CA ARG A 207 -0.77 -2.26 -13.91
C ARG A 207 0.53 -2.87 -14.44
N PRO A 208 1.51 -3.14 -13.57
CA PRO A 208 2.80 -3.64 -13.99
C PRO A 208 2.68 -4.95 -14.77
N GLN A 209 3.50 -5.07 -15.80
CA GLN A 209 3.70 -6.25 -16.63
C GLN A 209 5.18 -6.59 -16.65
N ASN A 210 5.54 -7.87 -16.70
CA ASN A 210 6.94 -8.21 -16.96
C ASN A 210 7.30 -7.82 -18.40
N VAL A 211 8.41 -7.10 -18.57
CA VAL A 211 8.94 -6.72 -19.89
C VAL A 211 9.56 -7.93 -20.58
N THR A 212 10.30 -8.74 -19.81
CA THR A 212 10.89 -10.01 -20.23
C THR A 212 10.36 -11.14 -19.34
N VAL A 213 10.42 -12.38 -19.83
CA VAL A 213 10.05 -13.55 -19.03
C VAL A 213 11.03 -13.64 -17.84
N PRO A 214 10.54 -13.70 -16.60
CA PRO A 214 11.42 -13.79 -15.43
C PRO A 214 12.13 -15.14 -15.34
N ALA A 215 13.28 -15.15 -14.67
CA ALA A 215 13.91 -16.40 -14.26
C ALA A 215 13.06 -17.07 -13.16
N PHE A 216 12.72 -18.34 -13.36
CA PHE A 216 11.93 -19.11 -12.41
C PHE A 216 12.82 -19.88 -11.42
N GLY A 217 12.54 -19.75 -10.14
CA GLY A 217 13.13 -20.53 -9.07
C GLY A 217 12.06 -21.13 -8.17
N ASN A 218 12.31 -22.31 -7.62
CA ASN A 218 11.44 -22.96 -6.66
C ASN A 218 12.25 -23.56 -5.51
N GLN A 219 11.86 -23.28 -4.27
CA GLN A 219 12.57 -23.76 -3.09
C GLN A 219 11.58 -24.18 -2.01
N ARG A 220 11.68 -25.44 -1.56
CA ARG A 220 11.02 -25.88 -0.32
C ARG A 220 11.81 -25.49 0.91
N PHE A 221 11.12 -25.23 2.02
CA PHE A 221 11.74 -24.75 3.24
C PHE A 221 10.91 -25.10 4.49
N ASP A 222 11.57 -25.04 5.65
CA ASP A 222 10.96 -25.30 6.96
C ASP A 222 10.37 -24.01 7.56
N ALA A 223 9.57 -24.16 8.62
CA ALA A 223 8.88 -23.05 9.30
C ALA A 223 9.83 -21.91 9.71
N ASN A 224 11.05 -22.24 10.14
CA ASN A 224 12.08 -21.28 10.52
C ASN A 224 12.75 -20.54 9.34
N GLY A 225 12.31 -20.77 8.10
CA GLY A 225 12.86 -20.16 6.88
C GLY A 225 14.04 -20.92 6.25
N ALA A 226 14.57 -21.97 6.88
CA ALA A 226 15.71 -22.71 6.37
C ALA A 226 15.34 -23.57 5.14
N ALA A 227 16.20 -23.56 4.12
CA ALA A 227 15.98 -24.36 2.92
C ALA A 227 15.97 -25.86 3.24
N ASN A 228 14.94 -26.57 2.81
CA ASN A 228 14.76 -28.01 3.01
C ASN A 228 13.92 -28.59 1.87
N THR A 229 14.47 -29.54 1.12
CA THR A 229 13.76 -30.18 -0.02
C THR A 229 12.52 -30.97 0.38
N ARG A 230 12.38 -31.31 1.67
CA ARG A 230 11.20 -31.94 2.27
C ARG A 230 10.38 -31.00 3.14
N GLY A 231 10.71 -29.71 3.14
CA GLY A 231 10.01 -28.70 3.93
C GLY A 231 8.52 -28.63 3.60
N ALA A 232 7.73 -28.25 4.60
CA ALA A 232 6.27 -28.12 4.50
C ALA A 232 5.85 -26.88 3.67
N LEU A 233 6.77 -25.94 3.47
CA LEU A 233 6.54 -24.69 2.76
C LEU A 233 7.25 -24.71 1.42
N ASN A 234 6.75 -23.90 0.49
CA ASN A 234 7.33 -23.71 -0.82
C ASN A 234 7.33 -22.24 -1.20
N ARG A 235 8.47 -21.76 -1.72
CA ARG A 235 8.63 -20.43 -2.27
C ARG A 235 8.93 -20.51 -3.76
N VAL A 236 8.13 -19.81 -4.55
CA VAL A 236 8.44 -19.52 -5.96
C VAL A 236 9.13 -18.16 -6.03
N ALA A 237 10.15 -18.06 -6.87
CA ALA A 237 10.88 -16.84 -7.16
C ALA A 237 10.81 -16.55 -8.67
N LEU A 238 10.53 -15.29 -9.01
CA LEU A 238 10.47 -14.75 -10.35
C LEU A 238 11.38 -13.52 -10.35
N THR A 239 12.57 -13.63 -10.93
CA THR A 239 13.64 -12.64 -10.72
C THR A 239 14.32 -12.23 -12.03
N GLY A 240 15.04 -11.11 -11.99
CA GLY A 240 15.94 -10.68 -13.06
C GLY A 240 15.22 -10.07 -14.26
N ASN A 241 13.97 -9.64 -14.09
CA ASN A 241 13.20 -8.96 -15.11
C ASN A 241 12.88 -7.52 -14.69
N SER A 242 12.70 -6.65 -15.68
CA SER A 242 12.05 -5.37 -15.46
C SER A 242 10.54 -5.55 -15.51
N GLN A 243 9.83 -4.77 -14.72
CA GLN A 243 8.38 -4.61 -14.84
C GLN A 243 8.05 -3.20 -15.32
N GLY A 244 7.01 -3.05 -16.13
CA GLY A 244 6.62 -1.74 -16.63
C GLY A 244 5.12 -1.57 -16.83
N ASP A 245 4.73 -0.31 -16.90
CA ASP A 245 3.38 0.12 -17.24
C ASP A 245 3.45 1.43 -18.05
N SER A 246 2.59 1.57 -19.05
CA SER A 246 2.44 2.78 -19.86
C SER A 246 0.98 3.16 -20.16
N ALA A 247 0.03 2.37 -19.64
CA ALA A 247 -1.39 2.50 -19.96
C ALA A 247 -2.18 3.24 -18.87
N PHE A 248 -1.54 3.66 -17.79
CA PHE A 248 -2.21 4.35 -16.68
C PHE A 248 -2.40 5.85 -16.93
N ALA A 249 -3.53 6.36 -16.44
CA ALA A 249 -3.79 7.80 -16.34
C ALA A 249 -3.34 8.30 -14.95
N VAL A 250 -3.03 9.58 -14.86
CA VAL A 250 -2.62 10.24 -13.62
C VAL A 250 -3.59 11.37 -13.30
N PRO A 251 -4.32 11.28 -12.17
CA PRO A 251 -5.18 12.36 -11.71
C PRO A 251 -4.42 13.64 -11.39
N GLY A 252 -5.16 14.75 -11.21
CA GLY A 252 -4.59 15.98 -10.73
C GLY A 252 -4.11 15.88 -9.27
N VAL A 253 -3.35 16.88 -8.85
CA VAL A 253 -2.93 17.01 -7.46
C VAL A 253 -4.04 17.56 -6.57
N SER A 254 -3.95 17.25 -5.29
CA SER A 254 -4.86 17.70 -4.24
C SER A 254 -4.10 18.15 -3.00
N GLY A 255 -4.70 19.07 -2.22
CA GLY A 255 -4.18 19.51 -0.92
C GLY A 255 -2.83 20.24 -0.92
N CYS A 256 -2.33 20.69 -2.07
CA CYS A 256 -1.08 21.41 -2.18
C CYS A 256 -1.23 22.88 -1.78
N GLY A 257 -0.46 23.30 -0.78
CA GLY A 257 -0.41 24.66 -0.27
C GLY A 257 -0.25 24.70 1.26
N PRO A 258 0.19 25.82 1.84
CA PRO A 258 0.49 25.93 3.26
C PRO A 258 -0.73 25.72 4.17
N LEU A 259 -1.95 26.02 3.69
CA LEU A 259 -3.18 25.77 4.44
C LEU A 259 -3.80 24.39 4.11
N THR A 260 -3.18 23.62 3.21
CA THR A 260 -3.62 22.30 2.76
C THR A 260 -4.99 22.26 2.08
N LEU A 261 -5.53 23.40 1.64
CA LEU A 261 -6.83 23.47 0.93
C LEU A 261 -6.68 23.46 -0.60
N GLY A 262 -5.44 23.35 -1.10
CA GLY A 262 -5.18 23.18 -2.53
C GLY A 262 -4.91 24.47 -3.31
N GLU A 263 -4.46 25.53 -2.62
CA GLU A 263 -4.18 26.84 -3.20
C GLU A 263 -3.09 26.80 -4.28
N LEU A 264 -2.20 25.81 -4.21
CA LEU A 264 -1.11 25.57 -5.16
C LEU A 264 -1.40 24.42 -6.12
N ASN A 265 -2.57 23.75 -6.03
CA ASN A 265 -2.90 22.64 -6.92
C ASN A 265 -2.79 23.03 -8.40
N TRP A 266 -3.31 24.21 -8.75
CA TRP A 266 -3.30 24.70 -10.13
C TRP A 266 -1.87 24.89 -10.66
N ALA A 267 -0.94 25.38 -9.83
CA ALA A 267 0.43 25.67 -10.24
C ALA A 267 1.20 24.37 -10.47
N VAL A 268 1.05 23.42 -9.55
CA VAL A 268 1.65 22.09 -9.68
C VAL A 268 1.08 21.37 -10.91
N ASN A 269 -0.25 21.28 -11.03
CA ASN A 269 -0.93 20.66 -12.16
C ASN A 269 -0.50 21.25 -13.51
N LEU A 270 -0.41 22.58 -13.62
CA LEU A 270 0.00 23.26 -14.85
C LEU A 270 1.41 22.85 -15.26
N LYS A 271 2.36 22.83 -14.31
CA LYS A 271 3.77 22.57 -14.61
C LYS A 271 4.04 21.09 -14.87
N THR A 272 3.41 20.20 -14.11
CA THR A 272 3.54 18.75 -14.28
C THR A 272 2.66 18.21 -15.40
N SER A 273 1.78 19.03 -15.98
CA SER A 273 0.79 18.64 -17.00
C SER A 273 -0.18 17.56 -16.48
N LEU A 274 -0.72 17.80 -15.28
CA LEU A 274 -1.71 16.94 -14.63
C LEU A 274 -3.10 17.59 -14.62
N PRO A 275 -4.20 16.83 -14.77
CA PRO A 275 -4.23 15.38 -14.98
C PRO A 275 -3.66 14.96 -16.35
N SER A 276 -3.01 13.80 -16.38
CA SER A 276 -2.38 13.24 -17.57
C SER A 276 -3.15 12.00 -18.04
N ALA A 277 -3.56 11.98 -19.30
CA ALA A 277 -4.28 10.85 -19.90
C ALA A 277 -3.40 9.59 -20.00
N ALA A 278 -4.05 8.42 -20.12
CA ALA A 278 -3.38 7.16 -20.42
C ALA A 278 -2.53 7.27 -21.70
N GLY A 279 -1.39 6.57 -21.74
CA GLY A 279 -0.43 6.61 -22.85
C GLY A 279 0.55 7.79 -22.81
N LYS A 280 0.43 8.71 -21.84
CA LYS A 280 1.40 9.80 -21.61
C LYS A 280 2.30 9.57 -20.40
N ASN A 281 2.07 8.50 -19.66
CA ASN A 281 2.76 8.18 -18.42
C ASN A 281 3.51 6.86 -18.59
N HIS A 282 4.59 6.68 -17.84
CA HIS A 282 5.38 5.47 -17.92
C HIS A 282 5.96 5.11 -16.55
N LEU A 283 6.04 3.83 -16.26
CA LEU A 283 6.72 3.27 -15.12
C LEU A 283 7.61 2.14 -15.63
N VAL A 284 8.85 2.12 -15.15
CA VAL A 284 9.78 0.99 -15.25
C VAL A 284 10.33 0.72 -13.86
N LEU A 285 10.17 -0.50 -13.38
CA LEU A 285 10.78 -1.03 -12.18
C LEU A 285 11.93 -1.93 -12.62
N ASN A 286 13.15 -1.60 -12.19
CA ASN A 286 14.36 -2.32 -12.58
C ASN A 286 14.58 -3.52 -11.66
N ASP A 287 15.21 -4.56 -12.20
CA ASP A 287 15.67 -5.76 -11.48
C ASP A 287 14.65 -6.26 -10.45
N THR A 288 13.41 -6.39 -10.88
CA THR A 288 12.31 -6.74 -9.99
C THR A 288 12.43 -8.20 -9.57
N ALA A 289 12.17 -8.45 -8.29
CA ALA A 289 12.14 -9.77 -7.71
C ALA A 289 10.77 -10.01 -7.07
N THR A 290 9.99 -10.91 -7.66
CA THR A 290 8.67 -11.30 -7.17
C THR A 290 8.73 -12.69 -6.57
N TYR A 291 8.16 -12.85 -5.38
CA TYR A 291 8.12 -14.10 -4.65
C TYR A 291 6.70 -14.45 -4.27
N THR A 292 6.39 -15.74 -4.27
CA THR A 292 5.20 -16.26 -3.61
C THR A 292 5.60 -17.34 -2.63
N ALA A 293 4.92 -17.43 -1.49
CA ALA A 293 5.15 -18.46 -0.49
C ALA A 293 3.83 -18.99 0.08
N GLY A 294 3.79 -20.28 0.35
CA GLY A 294 2.66 -20.96 0.97
C GLY A 294 3.01 -22.39 1.36
N LEU A 295 2.01 -23.14 1.81
CA LEU A 295 2.18 -24.58 2.05
C LEU A 295 2.51 -25.29 0.73
N ALA A 296 3.52 -26.16 0.75
CA ALA A 296 3.92 -26.94 -0.41
C ALA A 296 2.83 -27.94 -0.85
N THR A 297 2.04 -28.41 0.11
CA THR A 297 0.91 -29.34 -0.09
C THR A 297 -0.30 -28.91 0.75
N PRO A 298 -1.02 -27.85 0.37
CA PRO A 298 -2.09 -27.29 1.20
C PRO A 298 -3.17 -28.32 1.61
N GLY A 299 -3.52 -29.25 0.71
CA GLY A 299 -4.52 -30.29 0.98
C GLY A 299 -4.15 -31.26 2.11
N SER A 300 -2.85 -31.40 2.42
CA SER A 300 -2.40 -32.21 3.57
C SER A 300 -2.72 -31.56 4.93
N SER A 301 -3.03 -30.27 4.94
CA SER A 301 -3.38 -29.49 6.13
C SER A 301 -4.87 -29.17 6.18
N ALA A 302 -5.68 -29.74 5.28
CA ALA A 302 -7.10 -29.48 5.26
C ALA A 302 -7.81 -30.05 6.52
N PRO A 303 -8.83 -29.35 7.05
CA PRO A 303 -9.43 -28.11 6.55
C PRO A 303 -8.80 -26.82 7.13
N HIS A 304 -7.57 -26.89 7.66
CA HIS A 304 -6.93 -25.83 8.45
C HIS A 304 -5.65 -25.27 7.81
N ALA A 305 -5.57 -25.26 6.47
CA ALA A 305 -4.37 -24.83 5.77
C ALA A 305 -4.01 -23.35 6.02
N GLY A 306 -5.02 -22.48 6.17
CA GLY A 306 -4.84 -21.08 6.53
C GLY A 306 -4.18 -20.92 7.91
N GLN A 307 -4.66 -21.67 8.92
CA GLN A 307 -4.03 -21.68 10.25
C GLN A 307 -2.60 -22.21 10.18
N ALA A 308 -2.39 -23.33 9.48
CA ALA A 308 -1.05 -23.90 9.32
C ALA A 308 -0.08 -22.93 8.63
N LEU A 309 -0.53 -22.14 7.65
CA LEU A 309 0.29 -21.10 7.04
C LEU A 309 0.66 -19.99 8.04
N SER A 310 -0.32 -19.51 8.82
CA SER A 310 -0.09 -18.51 9.87
C SER A 310 0.92 -19.00 10.90
N ASP A 311 0.73 -20.21 11.44
CA ASP A 311 1.65 -20.80 12.43
C ASP A 311 3.08 -20.89 11.89
N ASN A 312 3.23 -21.35 10.64
CA ASN A 312 4.54 -21.46 9.99
C ASN A 312 5.20 -20.10 9.73
N TRP A 313 4.41 -19.08 9.41
CA TRP A 313 4.92 -17.72 9.19
C TRP A 313 5.41 -17.10 10.50
N HIS A 314 4.64 -17.24 11.60
CA HIS A 314 5.05 -16.74 12.92
C HIS A 314 6.31 -17.42 13.46
N LEU A 315 6.51 -18.71 13.18
CA LEU A 315 7.75 -19.43 13.48
C LEU A 315 8.96 -18.98 12.63
N GLY A 316 8.70 -18.27 11.53
CA GLY A 316 9.70 -17.71 10.63
C GLY A 316 10.23 -16.34 11.04
N VAL A 317 9.62 -15.70 12.05
CA VAL A 317 10.05 -14.40 12.57
C VAL A 317 11.44 -14.53 13.21
N ALA A 318 12.34 -13.61 12.86
CA ALA A 318 13.67 -13.53 13.45
C ALA A 318 13.57 -13.16 14.92
N GLN A 319 14.26 -13.92 15.77
CA GLN A 319 14.39 -13.66 17.21
C GLN A 319 15.56 -12.72 17.50
#